data_AF-A0A1V5XX38-F1
#
_entry.id   AF-A0A1V5XX38-F1
#
_cell.length_a   1.000
_cell.length_b   1.000
_cell.length_c   1.000
_cell.angle_alpha   90.00
_cell.angle_beta   90.00
_cell.angle_gamma   90.00
#
_symmetry.space_group_name_H-M   'P 1'
#
loop_
_entity.id
_entity.type
_entity.pdbx_description
1 polymer ?
#
loop_
_entity_poly.entity_id
_entity_poly.type
_entity_poly.pdbx_seq_one_letter_code
_entity_poly.pdbx_strand_id
1 'polypeptide(L)'
;MLLHTLSTLARLHELNFSKAGETVKGNLEKKHCESEISSEILKQYHIVAERYGKTALVPIQKNTCTGCFITQPRTGPKELAPGIYQCTHCRRFLFSPDDLL
;
A
#
# COMPACT_ATOMS: atom_id res chain seq x y z
N MET A 1 -7.89 -16.56 3.42
CA MET A 1 -7.79 -15.66 4.60
C MET A 1 -6.40 -14.99 4.69
N LEU A 2 -5.72 -14.71 3.56
CA LEU A 2 -4.34 -14.21 3.52
C LEU A 2 -4.22 -12.76 3.02
N LEU A 3 -5.29 -12.16 2.48
CA LEU A 3 -5.27 -10.83 1.84
C LEU A 3 -5.78 -9.68 2.74
N HIS A 4 -6.09 -9.98 4.01
CA HIS A 4 -6.66 -9.00 4.93
C HIS A 4 -5.76 -7.77 5.08
N THR A 5 -4.44 -7.97 5.20
CA THR A 5 -3.49 -6.85 5.36
C THR A 5 -3.44 -5.95 4.12
N LEU A 6 -3.50 -6.50 2.91
CA LEU A 6 -3.54 -5.72 1.67
C LEU A 6 -4.82 -4.91 1.58
N SER A 7 -5.98 -5.52 1.81
CA SER A 7 -7.27 -4.83 1.77
C SER A 7 -7.34 -3.71 2.80
N THR A 8 -6.85 -3.96 4.02
CA THR A 8 -6.83 -2.98 5.10
C THR A 8 -5.86 -1.83 4.78
N LEU A 9 -4.68 -2.10 4.22
CA LEU A 9 -3.73 -1.07 3.80
C LEU A 9 -4.26 -0.24 2.63
N ALA A 10 -4.90 -0.87 1.65
CA ALA A 10 -5.53 -0.18 0.53
C ALA A 10 -6.66 0.74 1.01
N ARG A 11 -7.47 0.28 1.97
CA ARG A 11 -8.52 1.09 2.58
C ARG A 11 -7.97 2.27 3.37
N LEU A 12 -6.94 2.05 4.20
CA LEU A 12 -6.23 3.12 4.90
C LEU A 12 -5.68 4.15 3.91
N HIS A 13 -5.13 3.69 2.78
CA HIS A 13 -4.60 4.55 1.73
C HIS A 13 -5.68 5.44 1.10
N GLU A 14 -6.80 4.84 0.70
CA GLU A 14 -7.95 5.57 0.19
C GLU A 14 -8.44 6.64 1.19
N LEU A 15 -8.58 6.28 2.46
CA LEU A 15 -9.01 7.20 3.52
C LEU A 15 -8.01 8.34 3.74
N ASN A 16 -6.70 8.08 3.64
CA ASN A 16 -5.69 9.14 3.82
C ASN A 16 -5.72 10.20 2.72
N PHE A 17 -6.23 9.86 1.53
CA PHE A 17 -6.18 10.76 0.38
C PHE A 17 -7.56 11.08 -0.24
N SER A 18 -8.64 10.77 0.47
CA SER A 18 -10.02 11.09 0.10
C SER A 18 -10.72 11.95 1.15
N LYS A 19 -11.74 12.71 0.71
CA LYS A 19 -12.58 13.52 1.62
C LYS A 19 -13.29 12.67 2.69
N ALA A 20 -13.56 11.39 2.39
CA ALA A 20 -14.21 10.48 3.34
C ALA A 20 -13.39 10.34 4.64
N GLY A 21 -12.05 10.35 4.53
CA GLY A 21 -11.15 10.24 5.67
C GLY A 21 -10.99 11.51 6.50
N GLU A 22 -11.56 12.65 6.09
CA GLU A 22 -11.57 13.89 6.86
C GLU A 22 -12.74 13.94 7.87
N THR A 23 -13.70 13.01 7.73
CA THR A 23 -14.84 12.91 8.63
C THR A 23 -14.47 12.20 9.95
N VAL A 24 -15.28 12.40 11.00
CA VAL A 24 -15.13 11.67 12.28
C VAL A 24 -15.17 10.15 12.05
N LYS A 25 -16.11 9.67 11.22
CA LYS A 25 -16.22 8.26 10.85
C LYS A 25 -14.97 7.77 10.12
N GLY A 26 -14.47 8.55 9.16
CA GLY A 26 -13.24 8.22 8.42
C GLY A 26 -12.02 8.14 9.33
N ASN A 27 -11.89 9.04 10.31
CA ASN A 27 -10.80 8.99 11.29
C ASN A 27 -10.89 7.77 12.23
N LEU A 28 -12.10 7.35 12.62
CA LEU A 28 -12.27 6.10 13.37
C LEU A 28 -11.88 4.89 12.54
N GLU A 29 -12.27 4.87 11.27
CA GLU A 29 -11.93 3.79 10.34
C GLU A 29 -10.42 3.71 10.09
N LYS A 30 -9.73 4.85 9.91
CA LYS A 30 -8.26 4.91 9.82
C LYS A 30 -7.59 4.25 11.03
N LYS A 31 -8.01 4.62 12.25
CA LYS A 31 -7.47 4.04 13.49
C LYS A 31 -7.72 2.53 13.59
N HIS A 32 -8.88 2.08 13.12
CA HIS A 32 -9.19 0.65 13.05
C HIS A 32 -8.25 -0.06 12.07
N CYS A 33 -8.08 0.44 10.85
CA CYS A 33 -7.14 -0.12 9.88
C CYS A 33 -5.70 -0.14 10.43
N GLU A 34 -5.25 0.93 11.09
CA GLU A 34 -3.94 1.01 11.74
C GLU A 34 -3.78 -0.03 12.87
N SER A 35 -4.85 -0.43 13.55
CA SER A 35 -4.79 -1.46 14.59
C SER A 35 -4.61 -2.89 14.06
N GLU A 36 -4.90 -3.11 12.77
CA GLU A 36 -4.85 -4.43 12.12
C GLU A 36 -3.60 -4.66 11.28
N ILE A 37 -2.87 -3.58 10.96
CA ILE A 37 -1.63 -3.63 10.20
C ILE A 37 -0.46 -3.65 11.18
N SER A 38 0.57 -4.46 10.90
CA SER A 38 1.76 -4.49 11.75
C SER A 38 2.46 -3.13 11.79
N SER A 39 3.03 -2.80 12.95
CA SER A 39 3.72 -1.52 13.17
C SER A 39 4.89 -1.29 12.21
N GLU A 40 5.58 -2.36 11.79
CA GLU A 40 6.65 -2.30 10.79
C GLU A 40 6.13 -1.84 9.43
N ILE A 41 5.03 -2.43 8.95
CA ILE A 41 4.43 -2.08 7.66
C ILE A 41 3.88 -0.66 7.70
N LEU A 42 3.18 -0.27 8.77
CA LEU A 42 2.67 1.08 8.94
C LEU A 42 3.78 2.12 8.93
N LYS A 43 4.88 1.89 9.67
CA LYS A 43 6.02 2.81 9.68
C LYS A 43 6.59 3.02 8.29
N GLN A 44 6.78 1.94 7.53
CA GLN A 44 7.25 2.03 6.14
C GLN A 44 6.22 2.75 5.24
N TYR A 45 4.94 2.43 5.40
CA TYR A 45 3.86 3.05 4.65
C TYR A 45 3.82 4.57 4.87
N HIS A 46 3.88 5.05 6.11
CA HIS A 46 3.86 6.48 6.40
C HIS A 46 5.02 7.23 5.74
N ILE A 47 6.24 6.67 5.78
CA ILE A 47 7.42 7.26 5.11
C ILE A 47 7.17 7.40 3.60
N VAL A 48 6.60 6.37 2.97
CA VAL A 48 6.31 6.38 1.54
C VAL A 48 5.13 7.30 1.21
N ALA A 49 4.09 7.33 2.05
CA ALA A 49 2.91 8.18 1.92
C ALA A 49 3.25 9.66 2.06
N GLU A 50 4.13 10.02 2.99
CA GLU A 50 4.65 11.38 3.14
C GLU A 50 5.39 11.83 1.87
N ARG A 51 6.19 10.95 1.28
CA ARG A 51 6.98 11.26 0.08
C ARG A 51 6.16 11.31 -1.22
N TYR A 52 5.19 10.41 -1.39
CA TYR A 52 4.54 10.16 -2.67
C TYR A 52 3.03 10.39 -2.68
N GLY A 53 2.44 10.72 -1.54
CA GLY A 53 1.01 10.98 -1.39
C GLY A 53 0.14 9.84 -1.93
N LYS A 54 -0.81 10.21 -2.80
CA LYS A 54 -1.76 9.32 -3.52
C LYS A 54 -1.10 8.21 -4.34
N THR A 55 0.21 8.31 -4.60
CA THR A 55 0.95 7.30 -5.39
C THR A 55 1.85 6.43 -4.50
N ALA A 56 1.64 6.42 -3.19
CA ALA A 56 2.45 5.60 -2.27
C ALA A 56 2.18 4.09 -2.40
N LEU A 57 0.95 3.73 -2.74
CA LEU A 57 0.52 2.36 -3.03
C LEU A 57 0.03 2.31 -4.49
N VAL A 58 0.66 1.50 -5.32
CA VAL A 58 0.39 1.45 -6.77
C VAL A 58 0.38 0.02 -7.28
N PRO A 59 -0.35 -0.30 -8.35
CA PRO A 59 -0.33 -1.65 -8.89
C PRO A 59 1.03 -1.98 -9.53
N ILE A 60 1.40 -3.25 -9.50
CA ILE A 60 2.43 -3.80 -10.38
C ILE A 60 1.75 -4.35 -11.64
N GLN A 61 2.27 -4.02 -12.82
CA GLN A 61 1.74 -4.51 -14.10
C GLN A 61 2.88 -4.99 -14.97
N LYS A 62 2.80 -6.23 -15.49
CA LYS A 62 3.87 -6.85 -16.29
C LYS A 62 5.25 -6.69 -15.62
N ASN A 63 5.32 -7.01 -14.32
CA ASN A 63 6.51 -6.85 -13.48
C ASN A 63 7.07 -5.40 -13.41
N THR A 64 6.26 -4.38 -13.71
CA THR A 64 6.66 -2.98 -13.75
C THR A 64 5.90 -2.16 -12.71
N CYS A 65 6.63 -1.37 -11.93
CA CYS A 65 6.03 -0.43 -10.98
C CYS A 65 5.32 0.69 -11.75
N THR A 66 4.01 0.86 -11.55
CA THR A 66 3.25 1.92 -12.24
C THR A 66 3.48 3.32 -11.66
N GLY A 67 4.18 3.44 -10.52
CA GLY A 67 4.54 4.72 -9.91
C GLY A 67 5.86 5.32 -10.41
N CYS A 68 6.84 4.51 -10.80
CA CYS A 68 8.12 4.99 -11.34
C CYS A 68 8.51 4.37 -12.69
N PHE A 69 7.65 3.51 -13.26
CA PHE A 69 7.79 2.86 -14.56
C PHE A 69 9.04 1.99 -14.72
N ILE A 70 9.66 1.56 -13.62
CA ILE A 70 10.82 0.67 -13.65
C ILE A 70 10.37 -0.77 -13.45
N THR A 71 10.82 -1.63 -14.37
CA THR A 71 10.67 -3.07 -14.31
C THR A 71 11.45 -3.62 -13.12
N GLN A 72 10.79 -4.41 -12.29
CA GLN A 72 11.41 -5.05 -11.14
C GLN A 72 12.39 -6.13 -11.59
N PRO A 73 13.39 -6.47 -10.76
CA PRO A 73 14.32 -7.57 -11.06
C PRO A 73 13.58 -8.89 -11.36
N ARG A 74 14.26 -9.85 -12.02
CA ARG A 74 13.69 -11.17 -12.30
C ARG A 74 13.30 -11.94 -11.04
N THR A 75 13.97 -11.69 -9.93
CA THR A 75 13.63 -12.23 -8.61
C THR A 75 12.35 -11.63 -8.02
N GLY A 76 11.76 -10.63 -8.67
CA GLY A 76 10.59 -9.90 -8.21
C GLY A 76 10.94 -8.79 -7.21
N PRO A 77 9.95 -7.94 -6.88
CA PRO A 77 10.04 -7.01 -5.76
C PRO A 77 10.06 -7.77 -4.42
N LYS A 78 10.59 -7.13 -3.37
CA LYS A 78 10.54 -7.70 -2.01
C LYS A 78 9.09 -7.75 -1.53
N GLU A 79 8.62 -8.91 -1.10
CA GLU A 79 7.35 -9.06 -0.38
C GLU A 79 7.54 -8.62 1.08
N LEU A 80 6.68 -7.71 1.56
CA LEU A 80 6.70 -7.19 2.93
C LEU A 80 5.63 -7.86 3.79
N ALA A 81 4.49 -8.17 3.19
CA ALA A 81 3.37 -8.90 3.74
C ALA A 81 2.64 -9.59 2.58
N PRO A 82 1.79 -10.60 2.83
CA PRO A 82 1.06 -11.28 1.75
C PRO A 82 0.34 -10.30 0.80
N GLY A 83 0.71 -10.33 -0.48
CA GLY A 83 0.15 -9.45 -1.52
C GLY A 83 0.64 -8.00 -1.48
N ILE A 84 1.54 -7.66 -0.55
CA ILE A 84 2.15 -6.34 -0.42
C ILE A 84 3.64 -6.45 -0.74
N TYR A 85 4.04 -5.87 -1.85
CA TYR A 85 5.42 -5.82 -2.30
C TYR A 85 5.99 -4.41 -2.22
N GLN A 86 7.32 -4.29 -2.35
CA GLN A 86 8.01 -3.01 -2.37
C GLN A 86 8.85 -2.85 -3.63
N CYS A 87 8.66 -1.74 -4.32
CA CYS A 87 9.48 -1.38 -5.47
C CYS A 87 10.95 -1.27 -5.06
N THR A 88 11.81 -2.02 -5.72
CA THR A 88 13.26 -2.04 -5.48
C THR A 88 13.94 -0.69 -5.79
N HIS A 89 13.34 0.11 -6.68
CA HIS A 89 13.87 1.41 -7.09
C HIS A 89 13.29 2.57 -6.27
N CYS A 90 11.97 2.80 -6.34
CA CYS A 90 11.35 3.98 -5.72
C CYS A 90 10.79 3.75 -4.32
N ARG A 91 10.82 2.50 -3.81
CA ARG A 91 10.34 2.08 -2.48
C ARG A 91 8.83 2.19 -2.26
N ARG A 92 8.05 2.60 -3.27
CA ARG A 92 6.57 2.53 -3.22
C ARG A 92 6.08 1.13 -2.96
N PHE A 93 4.94 1.05 -2.29
CA PHE A 93 4.22 -0.19 -2.09
C PHE A 93 3.57 -0.61 -3.42
N LEU A 94 3.69 -1.89 -3.72
CA LEU A 94 3.19 -2.54 -4.91
C LEU A 94 2.16 -3.60 -4.53
N PHE A 95 1.12 -3.76 -5.32
CA PHE A 95 0.13 -4.82 -5.17
C PHE A 95 -0.27 -5.37 -6.54
N SER A 96 -0.67 -6.64 -6.63
CA SER A 96 -1.34 -7.14 -7.83
C SER A 96 -2.82 -6.75 -7.78
N PRO A 97 -3.41 -6.19 -8.86
CA PRO A 97 -4.85 -5.95 -8.90
C PRO A 97 -5.69 -7.21 -8.65
N ASP A 98 -5.18 -8.37 -9.04
CA ASP A 98 -5.83 -9.67 -8.85
C ASP A 98 -5.91 -10.09 -7.37
N ASP A 99 -5.07 -9.50 -6.50
CA ASP A 99 -5.03 -9.78 -5.06
C ASP A 99 -6.06 -8.95 -4.25
N LEU A 100 -6.83 -8.08 -4.91
CA LEU A 100 -7.90 -7.28 -4.30
C LEU A 100 -9.31 -7.82 -4.57
N LEU A 101 -9.44 -8.89 -5.36
CA LEU A 101 -10.70 -9.53 -5.76
C LEU A 101 -11.02 -10.74 -4.86
#